data_AF-A0A6C0HRU6-F1
#
_entry.id   AF-A0A6C0HRU6-F1
#
_cell.length_a   1.000
_cell.length_b   1.000
_cell.length_c   1.000
_cell.angle_alpha   90.00
_cell.angle_beta   90.00
_cell.angle_gamma   90.00
#
_symmetry.space_group_name_H-M   'P 1'
#
loop_
_entity.id
_entity.type
_entity.pdbx_description
1 polymer ?
#
loop_
_entity_poly.entity_id
_entity_poly.type
_entity_poly.pdbx_seq_one_letter_code
_entity_poly.pdbx_strand_id
1 'polypeptide(L)'
;MDSFSDLFKKENSGQVVLAILFIVYLISGYKTPDSVANIVDTIYGKIVVVVVALILFSYANPILGVLGFIVAFDLIRKSSMSTGTYALDHYVPTEVKKESNLNAMNQFPYTLEQEVVKKMAPMKVPDDATPSSFSPVLDDTYDAAPIDYMGVV
;
A
#
# COMPACT_ATOMS: atom_id res chain seq x y z
N MET A 1 32.72 24.70 -14.02
CA MET A 1 33.51 23.56 -14.53
C MET A 1 34.34 22.91 -13.42
N ASP A 2 34.54 23.61 -12.29
CA ASP A 2 35.42 23.16 -11.20
C ASP A 2 34.94 21.90 -10.49
N SER A 3 33.63 21.75 -10.26
CA SER A 3 33.05 20.55 -9.61
C SER A 3 33.30 19.25 -10.39
N PHE A 4 33.46 19.34 -11.72
CA PHE A 4 33.72 18.15 -12.55
C PHE A 4 35.18 17.72 -12.41
N SER A 5 36.12 18.65 -12.51
CA SER A 5 37.54 18.37 -12.27
C SER A 5 37.84 17.97 -10.82
N ASP A 6 37.10 18.53 -9.85
CA ASP A 6 37.24 18.21 -8.42
C ASP A 6 36.85 16.77 -8.10
N LEU A 7 35.85 16.24 -8.79
CA LEU A 7 35.43 14.85 -8.64
C LEU A 7 36.54 13.87 -9.07
N PHE A 8 37.32 14.19 -10.10
CA PHE A 8 38.41 13.34 -10.59
C PHE A 8 39.74 13.50 -9.83
N LYS A 9 39.80 14.35 -8.80
CA LYS A 9 40.98 14.45 -7.94
C LYS A 9 41.21 13.17 -7.16
N LYS A 10 42.48 12.81 -6.93
CA LYS A 10 42.88 11.58 -6.23
C LYS A 10 42.31 11.48 -4.80
N GLU A 11 42.12 12.62 -4.13
CA GLU A 11 41.48 12.72 -2.81
C GLU A 11 40.02 12.22 -2.81
N ASN A 12 39.32 12.32 -3.95
CA ASN A 12 37.94 11.90 -4.13
C ASN A 12 37.81 10.54 -4.83
N SER A 13 38.86 9.72 -4.86
CA SER A 13 38.88 8.42 -5.55
C SER A 13 37.69 7.52 -5.18
N GLY A 14 37.27 7.50 -3.91
CA GLY A 14 36.08 6.76 -3.48
C GLY A 14 34.77 7.26 -4.10
N GLN A 15 34.63 8.59 -4.27
CA GLN A 15 33.47 9.19 -4.91
C GLN A 15 33.41 8.87 -6.40
N VAL A 16 34.57 8.80 -7.08
CA VAL A 16 34.66 8.37 -8.48
C VAL A 16 34.19 6.93 -8.64
N VAL A 17 34.68 6.02 -7.78
CA VAL A 17 34.28 4.60 -7.83
C VAL A 17 32.77 4.46 -7.61
N LEU A 18 32.22 5.17 -6.63
CA LEU A 18 30.79 5.14 -6.32
C LEU A 18 29.95 5.73 -7.47
N ALA A 19 30.42 6.82 -8.10
CA ALA A 19 29.79 7.40 -9.29
C ALA A 19 29.72 6.40 -10.44
N ILE A 20 30.82 5.70 -10.72
CA ILE A 20 30.87 4.67 -11.77
C ILE A 20 29.89 3.54 -11.44
N LEU A 21 29.83 3.09 -10.19
CA LEU A 21 28.93 2.02 -9.75
C LEU A 21 27.46 2.44 -9.92
N PHE A 22 27.12 3.68 -9.58
CA PHE A 22 25.79 4.26 -9.82
C PHE A 22 25.43 4.34 -11.29
N ILE A 23 26.36 4.72 -12.16
CA ILE A 23 26.14 4.72 -13.61
C ILE A 23 25.88 3.30 -14.12
N VAL A 24 26.71 2.33 -13.71
CA VAL A 24 26.54 0.91 -14.09
C VAL A 24 25.20 0.37 -13.59
N TYR A 25 24.79 0.73 -12.37
CA TYR A 25 23.50 0.35 -11.80
C TYR A 25 22.32 0.87 -12.64
N LEU A 26 22.35 2.15 -13.02
CA LEU A 26 21.29 2.77 -13.83
C LEU A 26 21.18 2.11 -15.22
N ILE A 27 22.32 1.85 -15.87
CA ILE A 27 22.36 1.26 -17.22
C ILE A 27 21.98 -0.22 -17.20
N SER A 28 22.38 -0.97 -16.18
CA SER A 28 22.15 -2.42 -16.09
C SER A 28 20.69 -2.83 -16.22
N GLY A 29 19.76 -1.99 -15.75
CA GLY A 29 18.33 -2.28 -15.85
C GLY A 29 17.87 -3.56 -15.12
N TYR A 30 18.73 -4.20 -14.33
CA TYR A 30 18.38 -5.42 -13.60
C TYR A 30 17.28 -5.16 -12.58
N LYS A 31 16.44 -6.17 -12.37
CA LYS A 31 15.45 -6.16 -11.29
C LYS A 31 16.16 -6.21 -9.94
N THR A 32 15.70 -5.39 -9.01
CA THR A 32 16.17 -5.44 -7.62
C THR A 32 15.82 -6.80 -7.05
N PRO A 33 16.76 -7.56 -6.46
CA PRO A 33 16.46 -8.86 -5.87
C PRO A 33 15.43 -8.72 -4.74
N ASP A 34 14.54 -9.70 -4.60
CA ASP A 34 13.36 -9.60 -3.72
C ASP A 34 13.70 -9.27 -2.26
N SER A 35 14.82 -9.79 -1.75
CA SER A 35 15.29 -9.47 -0.39
C SER A 35 15.55 -7.98 -0.18
N VAL A 36 16.14 -7.30 -1.17
CA VAL A 36 16.41 -5.86 -1.09
C VAL A 36 15.14 -5.07 -1.41
N ALA A 37 14.36 -5.53 -2.39
CA ALA A 37 13.10 -4.89 -2.78
C ALA A 37 12.12 -4.80 -1.61
N ASN A 38 11.95 -5.89 -0.85
CA ASN A 38 11.05 -5.92 0.31
C ASN A 38 11.48 -4.98 1.45
N ILE A 39 12.79 -4.77 1.64
CA ILE A 39 13.29 -3.84 2.66
C ILE A 39 13.04 -2.39 2.21
N VAL A 40 13.34 -2.10 0.95
CA VAL A 40 13.21 -0.75 0.38
C VAL A 40 11.74 -0.36 0.21
N ASP A 41 10.88 -1.28 -0.22
CA ASP A 41 9.45 -1.04 -0.47
C ASP A 41 8.59 -1.03 0.79
N THR A 42 9.12 -0.43 1.86
CA THR A 42 8.38 -0.07 3.07
C THR A 42 8.40 1.44 3.25
N ILE A 43 7.46 2.00 4.01
CA ILE A 43 7.44 3.44 4.26
C ILE A 43 8.75 3.92 4.91
N TYR A 44 9.25 3.15 5.88
CA TYR A 44 10.51 3.44 6.56
C TYR A 44 11.72 3.23 5.65
N GLY A 45 11.73 2.17 4.82
CA GLY A 45 12.80 1.91 3.84
C GLY A 45 12.95 3.07 2.85
N LYS A 46 11.84 3.56 2.29
CA LYS A 46 11.82 4.72 1.38
C LYS A 46 12.39 5.97 2.07
N ILE A 47 11.99 6.25 3.32
CA ILE A 47 12.51 7.38 4.09
C ILE A 47 14.03 7.26 4.28
N VAL A 48 14.52 6.08 4.68
CA VAL A 48 15.96 5.84 4.88
C VAL A 48 16.74 6.07 3.58
N VAL A 49 16.25 5.58 2.45
CA VAL A 49 16.90 5.80 1.13
C VAL A 49 16.99 7.29 0.78
N VAL A 50 15.92 8.06 1.03
CA VAL A 50 15.91 9.51 0.80
C VAL A 50 16.89 10.24 1.74
N VAL A 51 16.95 9.85 3.01
CA VAL A 51 17.90 10.44 3.97
C VAL A 51 19.34 10.16 3.55
N VAL A 52 19.65 8.93 3.12
CA VAL A 52 20.98 8.58 2.60
C VAL A 52 21.33 9.44 1.37
N ALA A 53 20.38 9.66 0.45
CA ALA A 53 20.60 10.53 -0.70
C ALA A 53 20.87 11.99 -0.30
N LEU A 54 20.16 12.51 0.71
CA LEU A 54 20.39 13.86 1.24
C LEU A 54 21.78 13.99 1.90
N ILE A 55 22.20 12.99 2.68
CA ILE A 55 23.54 12.94 3.28
C ILE A 55 24.60 12.91 2.18
N LEU A 56 24.41 12.06 1.15
CA LEU A 56 25.33 12.00 0.01
C LEU A 56 25.45 13.36 -0.68
N PHE A 57 24.34 14.07 -0.88
CA PHE A 57 24.34 15.40 -1.48
C PHE A 57 25.02 16.46 -0.60
N SER A 58 24.87 16.37 0.72
CA SER A 58 25.44 17.35 1.65
C SER A 58 26.95 17.20 1.87
N TYR A 59 27.49 15.97 1.77
CA TYR A 59 28.88 15.68 2.13
C TYR A 59 29.78 15.28 0.94
N ALA A 60 29.20 14.93 -0.22
CA ALA A 60 29.96 14.56 -1.41
C ALA A 60 29.98 15.67 -2.47
N ASN A 61 30.69 15.43 -3.58
CA ASN A 61 30.65 16.33 -4.72
C ASN A 61 29.22 16.53 -5.25
N PRO A 62 28.83 17.76 -5.63
CA PRO A 62 27.46 18.06 -6.08
C PRO A 62 26.97 17.15 -7.23
N ILE A 63 27.88 16.77 -8.13
CA ILE A 63 27.58 15.87 -9.25
C ILE A 63 27.17 14.48 -8.75
N LEU A 64 27.92 13.93 -7.77
CA LEU A 64 27.62 12.63 -7.18
C LEU A 64 26.33 12.69 -6.36
N GLY A 65 26.07 13.80 -5.68
CA GLY A 65 24.82 14.02 -4.96
C GLY A 65 23.59 13.97 -5.88
N VAL A 66 23.62 14.70 -7.01
CA VAL A 66 22.54 14.66 -8.01
C VAL A 66 22.38 13.26 -8.60
N LEU A 67 23.48 12.59 -8.93
CA LEU A 67 23.47 11.20 -9.39
C LEU A 67 22.83 10.27 -8.33
N GLY A 68 23.13 10.49 -7.05
CA GLY A 68 22.56 9.75 -5.92
C GLY A 68 21.05 9.90 -5.81
N PHE A 69 20.49 11.08 -6.07
CA PHE A 69 19.03 11.26 -6.11
C PHE A 69 18.38 10.46 -7.25
N ILE A 70 19.00 10.45 -8.44
CA ILE A 70 18.50 9.67 -9.57
C ILE A 70 18.50 8.18 -9.23
N VAL A 71 19.58 7.68 -8.63
CA VAL A 71 19.70 6.29 -8.20
C VAL A 71 18.70 5.95 -7.09
N ALA A 72 18.51 6.83 -6.11
CA ALA A 72 17.53 6.64 -5.04
C ALA A 72 16.11 6.52 -5.60
N PHE A 73 15.73 7.41 -6.53
CA PHE A 73 14.44 7.35 -7.21
C PHE A 73 14.27 6.06 -8.00
N ASP A 74 15.27 5.68 -8.80
CA ASP A 74 15.23 4.46 -9.61
C ASP A 74 15.16 3.19 -8.73
N LEU A 75 15.91 3.16 -7.62
CA LEU A 75 15.89 2.07 -6.64
C LEU A 75 14.51 1.91 -5.99
N ILE A 76 13.88 3.00 -5.55
CA ILE A 76 12.54 2.97 -4.96
C ILE A 76 11.53 2.46 -5.99
N ARG A 77 11.56 3.02 -7.20
CA ARG A 77 10.66 2.64 -8.29
C ARG A 77 10.80 1.16 -8.66
N LYS A 78 12.03 0.68 -8.86
CA LYS A 78 12.30 -0.72 -9.19
C LYS A 78 11.90 -1.68 -8.07
N SER A 79 12.09 -1.26 -6.81
CA SER A 79 11.67 -2.07 -5.65
C SER A 79 10.15 -2.23 -5.60
N SER A 80 9.38 -1.14 -5.78
CA SER A 80 7.92 -1.21 -5.83
C SER A 80 7.39 -2.01 -7.03
N MET A 81 8.12 -2.04 -8.16
CA MET A 81 7.78 -2.91 -9.30
C MET A 81 8.08 -4.39 -9.03
N SER A 82 9.13 -4.71 -8.26
CA SER A 82 9.47 -6.11 -7.94
C SER A 82 8.50 -6.70 -6.91
N THR A 83 8.17 -5.94 -5.86
CA THR A 83 7.22 -6.37 -4.81
C THR A 83 5.78 -6.44 -5.31
N GLY A 84 5.45 -5.72 -6.38
CA GLY A 84 4.10 -5.66 -6.96
C GLY A 84 3.22 -4.54 -6.40
N THR A 85 3.68 -3.82 -5.38
CA THR A 85 3.00 -2.65 -4.78
C THR A 85 2.70 -1.58 -5.82
N TYR A 86 3.59 -1.37 -6.80
CA TYR A 86 3.35 -0.43 -7.89
C TYR A 86 2.07 -0.76 -8.67
N ALA A 87 1.81 -2.05 -8.92
CA ALA A 87 0.63 -2.48 -9.65
C ALA A 87 -0.64 -2.35 -8.79
N LEU A 88 -0.54 -2.62 -7.49
CA LEU A 88 -1.64 -2.39 -6.55
C LEU A 88 -2.04 -0.91 -6.53
N ASP A 89 -1.08 0.00 -6.38
CA ASP A 89 -1.34 1.44 -6.29
C ASP A 89 -1.96 2.04 -7.57
N HIS A 90 -1.60 1.53 -8.75
CA HIS A 90 -2.02 2.12 -10.03
C HIS A 90 -3.26 1.45 -10.64
N TYR A 91 -3.49 0.18 -10.35
CA TYR A 91 -4.52 -0.62 -11.05
C TYR A 91 -5.61 -1.16 -10.13
N VAL A 92 -5.42 -1.19 -8.81
CA VAL A 92 -6.45 -1.64 -7.87
C VAL A 92 -7.22 -0.44 -7.34
N PRO A 93 -8.56 -0.38 -7.53
CA PRO A 93 -9.36 0.70 -6.96
C PRO A 93 -9.40 0.60 -5.45
N THR A 94 -9.47 1.75 -4.78
CA THR A 94 -9.70 1.80 -3.33
C THR A 94 -11.05 1.19 -2.97
N GLU A 95 -11.19 0.71 -1.73
CA GLU A 95 -12.45 0.09 -1.27
C GLU A 95 -13.64 1.04 -1.43
N VAL A 96 -13.47 2.32 -1.09
CA VAL A 96 -14.49 3.37 -1.30
C VAL A 96 -14.92 3.46 -2.77
N LYS A 97 -13.97 3.38 -3.70
CA LYS A 97 -14.26 3.45 -5.14
C LYS A 97 -14.92 2.16 -5.64
N LYS A 98 -14.49 1.00 -5.13
CA LYS A 98 -15.13 -0.29 -5.40
C LYS A 98 -16.57 -0.31 -4.88
N GLU A 99 -16.80 0.09 -3.64
CA GLU A 99 -18.12 0.18 -3.01
C GLU A 99 -19.04 1.12 -3.78
N SER A 100 -18.56 2.31 -4.15
CA SER A 100 -19.35 3.24 -4.97
C SER A 100 -19.81 2.63 -6.30
N ASN A 101 -18.92 1.89 -6.99
CA ASN A 101 -19.29 1.20 -8.23
C ASN A 101 -20.27 0.05 -7.98
N LEU A 102 -20.04 -0.76 -6.95
CA LEU A 102 -20.93 -1.87 -6.61
C LEU A 102 -22.31 -1.37 -6.19
N ASN A 103 -22.39 -0.31 -5.38
CA ASN A 103 -23.65 0.32 -5.01
C ASN A 103 -24.39 0.84 -6.23
N ALA A 104 -23.71 1.52 -7.16
CA ALA A 104 -24.35 2.00 -8.39
C ALA A 104 -24.90 0.85 -9.27
N MET A 105 -24.22 -0.30 -9.30
CA MET A 105 -24.64 -1.48 -10.07
C MET A 105 -25.72 -2.31 -9.36
N ASN A 106 -25.82 -2.21 -8.03
CA ASN A 106 -26.77 -2.96 -7.20
C ASN A 106 -27.92 -2.08 -6.68
N GLN A 107 -28.37 -1.10 -7.48
CA GLN A 107 -29.60 -0.36 -7.20
C GLN A 107 -30.80 -1.19 -7.64
N PHE A 108 -31.42 -1.91 -6.70
CA PHE A 108 -32.66 -2.64 -6.95
C PHE A 108 -33.86 -1.77 -6.58
N PRO A 109 -34.91 -1.70 -7.43
CA PRO A 109 -36.12 -0.99 -7.07
C PRO A 109 -36.75 -1.67 -5.86
N TYR A 110 -37.30 -0.85 -4.96
CA TYR A 110 -38.06 -1.34 -3.82
C TYR A 110 -39.28 -2.15 -4.32
N THR A 111 -39.42 -3.39 -3.86
CA THR A 111 -40.42 -4.32 -4.41
C THR A 111 -41.66 -4.46 -3.51
N LEU A 112 -42.75 -4.97 -4.09
CA LEU A 112 -44.00 -5.20 -3.35
C LEU A 112 -43.83 -6.24 -2.24
N GLU A 113 -42.98 -7.24 -2.44
CA GLU A 113 -42.63 -8.22 -1.43
C GLU A 113 -41.94 -7.55 -0.24
N GLN A 114 -41.02 -6.62 -0.50
CA GLN A 114 -40.35 -5.84 0.54
C GLN A 114 -41.33 -4.93 1.29
N GLU A 115 -42.32 -4.35 0.60
CA GLU A 115 -43.41 -3.60 1.22
C GLU A 115 -44.26 -4.46 2.16
N VAL A 116 -44.67 -5.64 1.70
CA VAL A 116 -45.51 -6.56 2.47
C VAL A 116 -44.75 -7.08 3.68
N VAL A 117 -43.46 -7.43 3.53
CA VAL A 117 -42.60 -7.84 4.65
C VAL A 117 -42.42 -6.71 5.66
N LYS A 118 -42.20 -5.47 5.20
CA LYS A 118 -42.08 -4.29 6.09
C LYS A 118 -43.39 -3.99 6.84
N LYS A 119 -44.54 -4.28 6.23
CA LYS A 119 -45.87 -4.15 6.82
C LYS A 119 -46.26 -5.36 7.68
N MET A 120 -45.51 -6.46 7.60
CA MET A 120 -45.72 -7.64 8.43
C MET A 120 -45.43 -7.24 9.88
N ALA A 121 -46.35 -7.57 10.79
CA ALA A 121 -46.14 -7.27 12.21
C ALA A 121 -44.82 -7.92 12.66
N PRO A 122 -43.97 -7.20 13.42
CA PRO A 122 -42.80 -7.83 14.01
C PRO A 122 -43.26 -9.07 14.76
N MET A 123 -42.50 -10.16 14.65
CA MET A 123 -42.78 -11.35 15.45
C MET A 123 -42.81 -10.92 16.90
N LYS A 124 -44.02 -10.85 17.46
CA LYS A 124 -44.23 -10.56 18.86
C LYS A 124 -43.77 -11.81 19.59
N VAL A 125 -42.52 -11.80 20.07
CA VAL A 125 -42.15 -12.70 21.16
C VAL A 125 -43.15 -12.37 22.28
N PRO A 126 -43.99 -13.33 22.73
CA PRO A 126 -44.93 -13.04 23.80
C PRO A 126 -44.15 -12.49 25.00
N ASP A 127 -44.59 -11.38 25.60
CA ASP A 127 -44.05 -10.92 26.89
C ASP A 127 -44.21 -12.00 27.98
N ASP A 128 -45.17 -12.92 27.78
CA ASP A 128 -45.42 -14.12 28.59
C ASP A 128 -44.79 -15.39 28.01
N ALA A 129 -43.74 -15.28 27.18
CA ALA A 129 -42.91 -16.42 26.86
C ALA A 129 -42.20 -16.82 28.15
N THR A 130 -42.71 -17.83 28.86
CA THR A 130 -41.97 -18.51 29.91
C THR A 130 -40.55 -18.75 29.37
N PRO A 131 -39.48 -18.29 30.04
CA PRO A 131 -38.13 -18.42 29.51
C PRO A 131 -37.93 -19.89 29.15
N SER A 132 -37.65 -20.16 27.87
CA SER A 132 -37.41 -21.54 27.44
C SER A 132 -36.27 -22.09 28.28
N SER A 133 -36.39 -23.32 28.78
CA SER A 133 -35.29 -24.00 29.48
C SER A 133 -34.08 -24.24 28.56
N PHE A 134 -34.24 -23.95 27.27
CA PHE A 134 -33.22 -24.01 26.25
C PHE A 134 -32.69 -22.59 25.99
N SER A 135 -31.40 -22.40 26.27
CA SER A 135 -30.62 -21.27 25.78
C SER A 135 -29.88 -21.76 24.54
N PRO A 136 -30.15 -21.22 23.33
CA PRO A 136 -29.35 -21.55 22.16
C PRO A 136 -27.93 -21.06 22.42
N VAL A 137 -26.97 -21.99 22.44
CA VAL A 137 -25.55 -21.66 22.42
C VAL A 137 -25.19 -21.50 20.96
N LEU A 138 -24.88 -20.27 20.54
CA LEU A 138 -24.27 -20.04 19.23
C LEU A 138 -22.88 -20.68 19.22
N ASP A 139 -22.64 -21.49 18.21
CA ASP A 139 -21.29 -21.97 17.89
C ASP A 139 -20.49 -20.82 17.25
N ASP A 140 -19.19 -21.01 17.11
CA ASP A 140 -18.29 -20.01 16.52
C ASP A 140 -18.80 -19.57 15.13
N THR A 141 -18.97 -18.26 14.95
CA THR A 141 -19.53 -17.70 13.72
C THR A 141 -18.51 -17.57 12.60
N TYR A 142 -17.23 -17.90 12.83
CA TYR A 142 -16.16 -17.86 11.82
C TYR A 142 -16.17 -16.53 11.03
N ASP A 143 -16.18 -15.40 11.73
CA ASP A 143 -16.26 -14.03 11.17
C ASP A 143 -17.56 -13.69 10.40
N ALA A 144 -18.63 -14.48 10.54
CA ALA A 144 -19.95 -14.09 10.03
C ALA A 144 -20.57 -12.95 10.87
N ALA A 145 -21.41 -12.14 10.22
CA ALA A 145 -22.12 -11.06 10.88
C ALA A 145 -23.04 -11.59 12.01
N PRO A 146 -23.05 -10.96 13.20
CA PRO A 146 -23.88 -11.41 14.30
C PRO A 146 -25.36 -11.21 14.00
N ILE A 147 -26.22 -11.95 14.70
CA ILE A 147 -27.67 -11.96 14.46
C ILE A 147 -28.32 -10.59 14.72
N ASP A 148 -27.72 -9.77 15.58
CA ASP A 148 -28.16 -8.40 15.92
C ASP A 148 -27.46 -7.31 15.09
N TYR A 149 -26.79 -7.67 13.99
CA TYR A 149 -26.10 -6.73 13.12
C TYR A 149 -27.10 -5.80 12.41
N MET A 150 -27.12 -4.53 12.83
CA MET A 150 -28.01 -3.48 12.30
C MET A 150 -27.50 -2.85 11.00
N GLY A 151 -26.46 -3.40 10.39
CA GLY A 151 -25.79 -2.82 9.23
C GLY A 151 -24.90 -1.63 9.58
N VAL A 152 -23.94 -1.34 8.69
CA VAL A 152 -23.31 -0.02 8.60
C VAL A 152 -23.99 0.67 7.41
N VAL A 153 -24.57 1.85 7.66
CA VAL A 153 -25.07 2.76 6.62
C VAL A 153 -23.90 3.59 6.09
#